data_AF-A0A443N8H5-F1
#
_entry.id   AF-A0A443N8H5-F1
#
_cell.length_a   1.000
_cell.length_b   1.000
_cell.length_c   1.000
_cell.angle_alpha   90.00
_cell.angle_beta   90.00
_cell.angle_gamma   90.00
#
_symmetry.space_group_name_H-M   'P 1'
#
loop_
_entity.id
_entity.type
_entity.pdbx_description
1 polymer ?
#
loop_
_entity_poly.entity_id
_entity_poly.type
_entity_poly.pdbx_seq_one_letter_code
_entity_poly.pdbx_strand_id
1 'polypeptide(L)'
;MSYDDVEIEDMEWNEELGAFTYPCPCGDLFQITKADLKLGEEIARCPSCSLYITVIYNQEDFMDDNKSNRNSKTLTSSKLPQAVTVA
;
A
#
# COMPACT_ATOMS: atom_id res chain seq x y z
N MET A 1 -6.37 -17.97 4.61
CA MET A 1 -5.42 -17.91 3.48
C MET A 1 -5.62 -16.54 2.86
N SER A 2 -4.57 -15.73 2.73
CA SER A 2 -4.64 -14.42 2.06
C SER A 2 -5.05 -14.60 0.60
N TYR A 3 -5.78 -13.63 0.06
CA TYR A 3 -6.24 -13.69 -1.32
C TYR A 3 -5.10 -13.50 -2.32
N ASP A 4 -4.21 -12.54 -2.03
CA ASP A 4 -3.03 -12.21 -2.84
C ASP A 4 -1.96 -11.50 -1.98
N ASP A 5 -0.74 -11.43 -2.50
CA ASP A 5 0.36 -10.63 -1.97
C ASP A 5 0.63 -9.44 -2.90
N VAL A 6 0.57 -8.23 -2.33
CA VAL A 6 0.64 -6.98 -3.09
C VAL A 6 1.71 -6.08 -2.47
N GLU A 7 2.60 -5.55 -3.29
CA GLU A 7 3.61 -4.61 -2.83
C GLU A 7 2.98 -3.26 -2.48
N ILE A 8 3.44 -2.62 -1.41
CA ILE A 8 2.94 -1.31 -0.97
C ILE A 8 3.11 -0.22 -2.04
N GLU A 9 4.07 -0.39 -2.95
CA GLU A 9 4.31 0.51 -4.09
C GLU A 9 3.21 0.47 -5.16
N ASP A 10 2.46 -0.65 -5.23
CA ASP A 10 1.34 -0.83 -6.15
C ASP A 10 -0.01 -0.38 -5.55
N MET A 11 -0.03 0.00 -4.27
CA MET A 11 -1.21 0.54 -3.61
C MET A 11 -1.31 2.06 -3.77
N GLU A 12 -2.53 2.58 -3.84
CA GLU A 12 -2.79 4.01 -3.95
C GLU A 12 -2.98 4.64 -2.57
N TRP A 13 -2.16 5.64 -2.23
CA TRP A 13 -2.31 6.38 -0.98
C TRP A 13 -3.49 7.34 -1.05
N ASN A 14 -4.44 7.18 -0.12
CA ASN A 14 -5.56 8.08 0.04
C ASN A 14 -5.34 8.99 1.26
N GLU A 15 -5.07 10.28 1.00
CA GLU A 15 -4.83 11.30 2.04
C GLU A 15 -6.07 11.57 2.91
N GLU A 16 -7.28 11.44 2.36
CA GLU A 16 -8.53 11.69 3.10
C GLU A 16 -8.79 10.58 4.12
N LEU A 17 -8.45 9.34 3.78
CA LEU A 17 -8.62 8.18 4.66
C LEU A 17 -7.37 7.89 5.51
N GLY A 18 -6.21 8.42 5.13
CA GLY A 18 -4.92 8.08 5.75
C GLY A 18 -4.55 6.60 5.56
N ALA A 19 -4.93 6.02 4.43
CA ALA A 19 -4.83 4.60 4.16
C ALA A 19 -4.36 4.32 2.72
N PHE A 20 -3.61 3.23 2.56
CA PHE A 20 -3.31 2.66 1.25
C PHE A 20 -4.49 1.81 0.77
N THR A 21 -4.87 2.04 -0.48
CA THR A 21 -6.04 1.42 -1.10
C THR A 21 -5.67 0.59 -2.32
N TYR A 22 -6.37 -0.52 -2.53
CA TYR A 22 -6.12 -1.42 -3.66
C TYR A 22 -7.43 -2.02 -4.20
N PRO A 23 -7.62 -2.15 -5.53
CA PRO A 23 -8.85 -2.68 -6.11
C PRO A 23 -9.18 -4.10 -5.63
N CYS A 24 -10.39 -4.28 -5.11
CA CYS A 24 -10.89 -5.58 -4.70
C CYS A 24 -11.80 -6.17 -5.79
N PRO A 25 -11.70 -7.49 -6.11
CA PRO A 25 -12.56 -8.12 -7.12
C PRO A 25 -14.07 -8.10 -6.80
N CYS A 26 -14.47 -7.72 -5.58
CA CYS A 26 -15.88 -7.54 -5.22
C CYS A 26 -16.48 -6.20 -5.69
N GLY A 27 -15.64 -5.26 -6.15
CA GLY A 27 -16.06 -3.92 -6.57
C GLY A 27 -15.73 -2.79 -5.59
N ASP A 28 -15.24 -3.11 -4.39
CA ASP A 28 -14.77 -2.15 -3.40
C ASP A 28 -13.22 -2.05 -3.38
N LEU A 29 -12.66 -1.37 -2.38
CA LEU A 29 -11.23 -1.21 -2.17
C LEU A 29 -10.79 -1.94 -0.90
N PHE A 30 -9.66 -2.65 -0.97
CA PHE A 30 -8.90 -3.01 0.22
C PHE A 30 -8.30 -1.74 0.82
N GLN A 31 -8.24 -1.66 2.14
CA GLN A 31 -7.69 -0.52 2.86
C GLN A 31 -6.80 -0.97 4.02
N ILE A 32 -5.66 -0.30 4.19
CA ILE A 32 -4.76 -0.45 5.35
C ILE A 32 -4.20 0.91 5.76
N THR A 33 -4.21 1.22 7.06
CA THR A 33 -3.72 2.53 7.50
C THR A 33 -2.21 2.55 7.64
N LYS A 34 -1.61 3.74 7.52
CA LYS A 34 -0.18 3.91 7.78
C LYS A 34 0.19 3.57 9.23
N ALA A 35 -0.74 3.79 10.17
CA ALA A 35 -0.53 3.43 11.56
C ALA A 35 -0.40 1.91 11.72
N ASP A 36 -1.24 1.14 11.03
CA ASP A 36 -1.21 -0.33 11.05
C ASP A 36 0.14 -0.84 10.49
N LEU A 37 0.59 -0.31 9.35
CA LEU A 37 1.91 -0.63 8.79
C LEU A 37 3.05 -0.28 9.76
N LYS A 38 2.97 0.84 10.48
CA LYS A 38 3.95 1.19 11.53
C LYS A 38 3.96 0.19 12.68
N LEU A 39 2.81 -0.40 13.03
CA LEU A 39 2.69 -1.41 14.06
C LEU A 39 3.16 -2.81 13.61
N GLY A 40 3.47 -3.00 12.32
CA GLY A 40 3.78 -4.31 11.77
C GLY A 40 2.58 -5.05 11.20
N GLU A 41 1.42 -4.41 11.08
CA GLU A 41 0.25 -5.02 10.46
C GLU A 41 0.33 -4.88 8.93
N GLU A 42 0.25 -6.00 8.25
CA GLU A 42 0.36 -6.14 6.79
C GLU A 42 -0.95 -6.57 6.13
N ILE A 43 -2.06 -6.57 6.87
CA ILE A 43 -3.33 -7.14 6.42
C ILE A 43 -4.27 -6.03 5.96
N ALA A 44 -4.37 -5.81 4.65
CA ALA A 44 -5.35 -4.90 4.09
C ALA A 44 -6.70 -5.60 3.96
N ARG A 45 -7.76 -4.98 4.51
CA ARG A 45 -9.10 -5.58 4.59
C ARG A 45 -10.07 -4.84 3.69
N CYS A 46 -10.97 -5.57 3.05
CA CYS A 46 -12.06 -4.98 2.29
C CYS A 46 -13.34 -4.92 3.14
N PRO A 47 -14.01 -3.75 3.24
CA PRO A 47 -15.20 -3.60 4.06
C PRO A 47 -16.42 -4.40 3.56
N SER A 48 -16.46 -4.77 2.27
CA SER A 48 -17.64 -5.42 1.67
C SER A 48 -17.58 -6.93 1.54
N CYS A 49 -16.39 -7.53 1.37
CA CYS A 49 -16.29 -8.95 1.04
C CYS A 49 -15.57 -9.80 2.09
N SER A 50 -15.14 -9.22 3.21
CA SER A 50 -14.34 -9.88 4.26
C SER A 50 -13.00 -10.50 3.79
N LEU A 51 -12.66 -10.35 2.50
CA LEU A 51 -11.37 -10.74 1.97
C LEU A 51 -10.28 -9.83 2.53
N TYR A 52 -9.06 -10.35 2.48
CA TYR A 52 -7.86 -9.63 2.84
C TYR A 52 -6.70 -10.03 1.93
N ILE A 53 -5.81 -9.08 1.69
CA ILE A 53 -4.54 -9.27 0.99
C ILE A 53 -3.39 -9.01 1.97
N THR A 54 -2.25 -9.64 1.69
CA THR A 54 -1.02 -9.39 2.43
C THR A 54 -0.24 -8.29 1.72
N VAL A 55 0.11 -7.24 2.44
CA VAL A 55 0.84 -6.09 1.93
C VAL A 55 2.33 -6.30 2.19
N ILE A 56 3.11 -6.41 1.13
CA ILE A 56 4.58 -6.54 1.22
C ILE A 56 5.18 -5.14 1.31
N TYR A 57 5.83 -4.83 2.44
CA TYR A 57 6.50 -3.56 2.68
C TYR A 57 7.75 -3.75 3.54
N ASN A 58 8.68 -2.79 3.48
CA ASN A 58 9.78 -2.73 4.42
C ASN A 58 9.38 -1.90 5.64
N GLN A 59 9.48 -2.50 6.82
CA GLN A 59 9.11 -1.83 8.07
C GLN A 59 9.98 -0.60 8.35
N GLU A 60 11.23 -0.59 7.85
CA GLU A 60 12.16 0.53 7.93
C GLU A 60 11.62 1.80 7.25
N ASP A 61 10.83 1.69 6.17
CA ASP A 61 10.23 2.84 5.46
C ASP A 61 9.18 3.57 6.32
N PHE A 62 8.62 2.88 7.31
CA PHE A 62 7.56 3.40 8.17
C PHE A 62 8.03 3.69 9.60
N MET A 63 9.17 3.13 10.04
CA MET A 63 9.73 3.24 11.39
C MET A 63 10.54 4.52 11.67
N ASP A 64 10.40 5.57 10.86
CA ASP A 64 11.27 6.76 10.87
C ASP A 64 11.01 7.76 12.02
N ASP A 65 11.11 7.30 13.28
CA ASP A 65 10.95 8.14 14.48
C ASP A 65 12.27 8.37 15.26
N ASN A 66 13.44 7.86 14.82
CA ASN A 66 14.71 8.26 15.47
C ASN A 66 16.03 7.95 14.71
N LYS A 67 16.48 8.80 13.78
CA LYS A 67 17.90 9.21 13.74
C LYS A 67 18.21 10.38 12.79
N SER A 68 18.89 11.37 13.37
CA SER A 68 19.67 12.41 12.71
C SER A 68 20.39 11.99 11.42
N ASN A 69 20.21 12.82 10.38
CA ASN A 69 21.20 13.20 9.38
C ASN A 69 21.69 12.14 8.35
N ARG A 70 21.60 12.56 7.08
CA ARG A 70 22.37 12.18 5.87
C ARG A 70 21.84 11.05 4.97
N ASN A 71 21.20 11.54 3.90
CA ASN A 71 21.45 11.19 2.49
C ASN A 71 20.83 9.91 1.92
N SER A 72 20.17 10.09 0.77
CA SER A 72 19.82 9.10 -0.28
C SER A 72 18.93 7.93 0.18
N LYS A 73 17.72 7.72 -0.34
CA LYS A 73 17.29 7.76 -1.74
C LYS A 73 15.80 8.12 -1.76
N THR A 74 15.44 9.16 -2.50
CA THR A 74 14.08 9.31 -3.00
C THR A 74 13.79 8.09 -3.87
N LEU A 75 12.97 7.17 -3.35
CA LEU A 75 12.44 6.05 -4.11
C LEU A 75 11.42 6.64 -5.10
N THR A 76 11.95 7.10 -6.23
CA THR A 76 11.17 7.46 -7.41
C THR A 76 10.95 6.18 -8.21
N SER A 77 9.89 5.45 -7.89
CA SER A 77 9.34 4.40 -8.74
C SER A 77 7.83 4.48 -8.50
N SER A 78 7.06 5.07 -9.39
CA SER A 78 6.60 4.35 -10.56
C SER A 78 6.23 5.32 -11.68
N LYS A 79 7.06 5.29 -12.73
CA LYS A 79 6.68 5.78 -14.05
C LYS A 79 6.17 4.60 -14.86
N LEU A 80 4.85 4.52 -15.08
CA LEU A 80 4.28 4.38 -16.43
C LEU A 80 2.77 4.66 -16.43
N PRO A 81 2.26 5.65 -17.18
CA PRO A 81 0.87 5.59 -17.64
C PRO A 81 0.78 4.45 -18.65
N GLN A 82 0.18 3.33 -18.27
CA GLN A 82 -0.23 2.30 -19.22
C GLN A 82 -1.44 2.83 -20.01
N ALA A 83 -1.19 3.71 -20.97
CA ALA A 83 -2.17 4.06 -21.98
C ALA A 83 -2.13 3.00 -23.09
N VAL A 84 -2.92 1.95 -22.92
CA VAL A 84 -3.30 1.05 -24.02
C VAL A 84 -4.21 1.82 -24.97
N THR A 85 -3.64 2.41 -26.01
CA THR A 85 -4.43 2.94 -27.13
C THR A 85 -4.90 1.76 -27.98
N VAL A 86 -6.19 1.42 -27.86
CA VAL A 86 -6.92 0.62 -28.85
C VAL A 86 -7.65 1.59 -29.77
N ALA A 87 -7.19 1.70 -31.02
CA ALA A 87 -7.95 2.19 -32.17
C ALA A 87 -7.27 1.72 -33.46
#